data_AF-A0A4R8LDI5-F1
#
_entry.id   AF-A0A4R8LDI5-F1
#
_cell.length_a   1.000
_cell.length_b   1.000
_cell.length_c   1.000
_cell.angle_alpha   90.00
_cell.angle_beta   90.00
_cell.angle_gamma   90.00
#
_symmetry.space_group_name_H-M   'P 1'
#
loop_
_entity.id
_entity.type
_entity.pdbx_description
1 polymer ?
#
loop_
_entity_poly.entity_id
_entity_poly.type
_entity_poly.pdbx_seq_one_letter_code
_entity_poly.pdbx_strand_id
1 'polypeptide(L)'
;MACRHSDCIAKRNTWMHGTKHAMKRGDELRHLIFIGYKLDWSLHVEEREFQRAIPAWQSSQAFENGDCIHFTCIHNEEKTMSKWLWLGYAKVAPGVYRPLHLVIVSNGHNKRLTVATVYDPSQTSHMWDETYTVRLCWKHANT
;
A
#
# COMPACT_ATOMS: atom_id res chain seq x y z
N MET A 1 17.47 -11.75 12.21
CA MET A 1 17.10 -13.13 11.85
C MET A 1 15.60 -13.18 11.61
N ALA A 2 15.12 -13.83 10.54
CA ALA A 2 13.67 -13.97 10.30
C ALA A 2 13.02 -14.80 11.42
N CYS A 3 11.86 -14.35 11.93
CA CYS A 3 11.10 -15.04 12.98
C CYS A 3 10.73 -16.47 12.54
N ARG A 4 10.99 -17.46 13.40
CA ARG A 4 10.72 -18.89 13.13
C ARG A 4 9.37 -19.40 13.67
N HIS A 5 8.59 -18.56 14.32
CA HIS A 5 7.25 -18.91 14.78
C HIS A 5 6.34 -19.23 13.58
N SER A 6 5.48 -20.24 13.69
CA SER A 6 4.59 -20.70 12.62
C SER A 6 3.78 -19.55 12.01
N ASP A 7 3.20 -18.69 12.86
CA ASP A 7 2.44 -17.52 12.42
C ASP A 7 3.28 -16.48 11.67
N CYS A 8 4.55 -16.31 12.07
CA CYS A 8 5.47 -15.43 11.34
C CYS A 8 5.76 -15.97 9.94
N ILE A 9 5.97 -17.30 9.83
CA ILE A 9 6.22 -17.97 8.56
C ILE A 9 4.98 -17.85 7.66
N ALA A 10 3.79 -18.09 8.19
CA ALA A 10 2.53 -17.95 7.45
C ALA A 10 2.36 -16.51 6.92
N LYS A 11 2.48 -15.50 7.79
CA LYS A 11 2.37 -14.08 7.40
C LYS A 11 3.42 -13.67 6.36
N ARG A 12 4.66 -14.15 6.50
CA ARG A 12 5.73 -13.93 5.52
C ARG A 12 5.38 -14.55 4.17
N ASN A 13 4.94 -15.80 4.15
CA ASN A 13 4.60 -16.49 2.90
C ASN A 13 3.43 -15.80 2.19
N THR A 14 2.40 -15.37 2.93
CA THR A 14 1.30 -14.56 2.40
C THR A 14 1.82 -13.26 1.79
N TRP A 15 2.72 -12.55 2.48
CA TRP A 15 3.33 -11.33 1.95
C TRP A 15 4.09 -11.58 0.65
N MET A 16 4.98 -12.59 0.63
CA MET A 16 5.76 -12.94 -0.56
C MET A 16 4.89 -13.34 -1.74
N HIS A 17 3.75 -13.99 -1.49
CA HIS A 17 2.78 -14.28 -2.54
C HIS A 17 2.16 -13.00 -3.11
N GLY A 18 1.84 -12.04 -2.24
CA GLY A 18 1.29 -10.75 -2.62
C GLY A 18 2.25 -9.82 -3.35
N THR A 19 3.57 -9.93 -3.11
CA THR A 19 4.58 -9.15 -3.85
C THR A 19 4.88 -9.73 -5.23
N LYS A 20 4.83 -11.06 -5.39
CA LYS A 20 5.15 -11.76 -6.66
C LYS A 20 4.37 -11.23 -7.88
N HIS A 21 3.15 -10.76 -7.67
CA HIS A 21 2.28 -10.25 -8.73
C HIS A 21 1.91 -8.78 -8.55
N ALA A 22 2.64 -8.03 -7.70
CA ALA A 22 2.29 -6.67 -7.34
C ALA A 22 2.22 -5.74 -8.58
N MET A 23 3.19 -5.81 -9.48
CA MET A 23 3.21 -5.02 -10.72
C MET A 23 1.97 -5.26 -11.58
N LYS A 24 1.67 -6.54 -11.92
CA LYS A 24 0.47 -6.90 -12.69
C LYS A 24 -0.82 -6.39 -12.03
N ARG A 25 -0.90 -6.49 -10.70
CA ARG A 25 -2.05 -6.00 -9.92
C ARG A 25 -2.10 -4.48 -9.85
N GLY A 26 -0.96 -3.80 -9.96
CA GLY A 26 -0.89 -2.35 -10.11
C GLY A 26 -1.44 -1.88 -11.45
N ASP A 27 -1.07 -2.57 -12.54
CA ASP A 27 -1.62 -2.30 -13.87
C ASP A 27 -3.12 -2.54 -13.92
N GLU A 28 -3.61 -3.57 -13.25
CA GLU A 28 -5.04 -3.82 -13.07
C GLU A 28 -5.73 -2.63 -12.37
N LEU A 29 -5.16 -2.13 -11.26
CA LEU A 29 -5.73 -0.97 -10.55
C LEU A 29 -5.80 0.28 -11.46
N ARG A 30 -4.73 0.55 -12.21
CA ARG A 30 -4.71 1.66 -13.19
C ARG A 30 -5.75 1.47 -14.28
N HIS A 31 -5.90 0.24 -14.78
CA HIS A 31 -6.91 -0.09 -15.77
C HIS A 31 -8.33 0.11 -15.22
N LEU A 32 -8.60 -0.27 -13.97
CA LEU A 32 -9.90 -0.04 -13.32
C LEU A 32 -10.25 1.46 -13.30
N ILE A 33 -9.29 2.32 -12.98
CA ILE A 33 -9.49 3.78 -13.02
C ILE A 33 -9.75 4.25 -14.45
N PHE A 34 -8.95 3.78 -15.41
CA PHE A 34 -9.10 4.12 -16.81
C PHE A 34 -10.50 3.77 -17.36
N ILE A 35 -11.08 2.63 -16.97
CA ILE A 35 -12.44 2.21 -17.36
C ILE A 35 -13.56 2.85 -16.51
N GLY A 36 -13.23 3.84 -15.69
CA GLY A 36 -14.19 4.68 -14.97
C GLY A 36 -14.50 4.26 -13.53
N TYR A 37 -13.64 3.47 -12.87
CA TYR A 37 -13.75 3.33 -11.41
C TYR A 37 -13.42 4.66 -10.74
N LYS A 38 -14.21 5.02 -9.72
CA LYS A 38 -13.97 6.21 -8.90
C LYS A 38 -13.00 5.87 -7.79
N LEU A 39 -11.97 6.69 -7.62
CA LEU A 39 -11.06 6.65 -6.48
C LEU A 39 -11.56 7.63 -5.42
N ASP A 40 -11.94 7.11 -4.26
CA ASP A 40 -12.43 7.89 -3.13
C ASP A 40 -11.45 7.80 -1.95
N TRP A 41 -11.36 8.87 -1.16
CA TRP A 41 -10.65 8.86 0.11
C TRP A 41 -11.68 8.58 1.21
N SER A 42 -11.41 7.58 2.05
CA SER A 42 -12.29 7.31 3.19
C SER A 42 -12.18 8.43 4.22
N LEU A 43 -13.23 8.67 4.99
CA LEU A 43 -13.19 9.62 6.13
C LEU A 43 -12.04 9.29 7.11
N HIS A 44 -11.72 8.00 7.26
CA HIS A 44 -10.60 7.58 8.08
C HIS A 44 -9.24 8.05 7.53
N VAL A 45 -9.11 8.24 6.21
CA VAL A 45 -7.89 8.82 5.64
C VAL A 45 -7.74 10.27 6.06
N GLU A 46 -8.79 11.09 5.99
CA GLU A 46 -8.73 12.51 6.34
C GLU A 46 -8.26 12.71 7.79
N GLU A 47 -8.82 11.93 8.72
CA GLU A 47 -8.39 11.92 10.13
C GLU A 47 -6.92 11.51 10.28
N ARG A 48 -6.49 10.48 9.54
CA ARG A 48 -5.12 9.97 9.61
C ARG A 48 -4.12 10.91 8.97
N GLU A 49 -4.49 11.55 7.88
CA GLU A 49 -3.70 12.59 7.20
C GLU A 49 -3.47 13.77 8.12
N PHE A 50 -4.52 14.23 8.81
CA PHE A 50 -4.42 15.27 9.82
C PHE A 50 -3.50 14.86 10.99
N GLN A 51 -3.75 13.68 11.59
CA GLN A 51 -2.92 13.15 12.68
C GLN A 51 -1.45 12.96 12.31
N ARG A 52 -1.16 12.69 11.03
CA ARG A 52 0.18 12.39 10.51
C ARG A 52 0.84 13.59 9.82
N ALA A 53 0.20 14.76 9.80
CA ALA A 53 0.66 15.94 9.07
C ALA A 53 1.02 15.64 7.59
N ILE A 54 0.12 14.92 6.92
CA ILE A 54 0.20 14.61 5.49
C ILE A 54 -0.90 15.41 4.78
N PRO A 55 -0.58 16.53 4.10
CA PRO A 55 -1.54 17.23 3.27
C PRO A 55 -2.12 16.34 2.17
N ALA A 56 -3.42 16.46 1.87
CA ALA A 56 -4.09 15.64 0.86
C ALA A 56 -3.41 15.65 -0.52
N TRP A 57 -2.85 16.80 -0.95
CA TRP A 57 -2.12 16.91 -2.21
C TRP A 57 -0.88 15.99 -2.27
N GLN A 58 -0.25 15.70 -1.12
CA GLN A 58 0.88 14.76 -1.06
C GLN A 58 0.39 13.34 -1.32
N SER A 59 -0.73 12.96 -0.73
CA SER A 59 -1.37 11.66 -0.96
C SER A 59 -1.77 11.50 -2.43
N SER A 60 -2.39 12.52 -3.03
CA SER A 60 -2.73 12.52 -4.46
C SER A 60 -1.49 12.38 -5.34
N GLN A 61 -0.44 13.16 -5.09
CA GLN A 61 0.81 13.07 -5.84
C GLN A 61 1.46 11.68 -5.72
N ALA A 62 1.48 11.10 -4.51
CA ALA A 62 2.01 9.77 -4.28
C ALA A 62 1.15 8.67 -4.93
N PHE A 63 -0.17 8.89 -5.05
CA PHE A 63 -1.02 8.00 -5.83
C PHE A 63 -0.63 8.03 -7.32
N GLU A 64 -0.51 9.24 -7.89
CA GLU A 64 -0.24 9.45 -9.33
C GLU A 64 1.11 8.88 -9.77
N ASN A 65 2.15 9.01 -8.95
CA ASN A 65 3.50 8.58 -9.30
C ASN A 65 3.95 7.28 -8.64
N GLY A 66 3.09 6.66 -7.86
CA GLY A 66 3.42 5.44 -7.13
C GLY A 66 3.18 4.17 -7.92
N ASP A 67 3.59 3.06 -7.32
CA ASP A 67 3.39 1.71 -7.81
C ASP A 67 2.87 0.76 -6.73
N CYS A 68 2.21 -0.30 -7.16
CA CYS A 68 1.81 -1.39 -6.27
C CYS A 68 3.05 -2.17 -5.83
N ILE A 69 3.31 -2.19 -4.51
CA ILE A 69 4.40 -2.97 -3.91
C ILE A 69 3.91 -4.29 -3.30
N HIS A 70 2.61 -4.40 -3.01
CA HIS A 70 2.01 -5.63 -2.51
C HIS A 70 0.50 -5.66 -2.78
N PHE A 71 0.00 -6.82 -3.19
CA PHE A 71 -1.43 -7.07 -3.38
C PHE A 71 -1.92 -8.24 -2.52
N THR A 72 -3.13 -8.15 -1.97
CA THR A 72 -3.79 -9.29 -1.33
C THR A 72 -5.29 -9.25 -1.61
N CYS A 73 -5.90 -10.43 -1.65
CA CYS A 73 -7.33 -10.61 -1.77
C CYS A 73 -7.82 -11.30 -0.51
N ILE A 74 -8.70 -10.64 0.23
CA ILE A 74 -9.28 -11.17 1.46
C ILE A 74 -10.65 -11.72 1.11
N HIS A 75 -10.83 -13.03 1.30
CA HIS A 75 -12.09 -13.70 1.11
C HIS A 75 -12.68 -14.02 2.49
N ASN A 76 -13.80 -13.38 2.80
CA ASN A 76 -14.65 -13.75 3.94
C ASN A 76 -15.95 -14.35 3.39
N GLU A 77 -16.69 -15.08 4.23
CA GLU A 77 -17.95 -15.75 3.88
C GLU A 77 -18.94 -14.84 3.14
N GLU A 78 -18.92 -13.53 3.43
CA GLU A 78 -19.83 -12.55 2.86
C GLU A 78 -19.25 -11.73 1.70
N LYS A 79 -17.92 -11.56 1.63
CA LYS A 79 -17.29 -10.54 0.74
C LYS A 79 -15.88 -10.92 0.32
N THR A 80 -15.58 -10.62 -0.95
CA THR A 80 -14.21 -10.59 -1.47
C THR A 80 -13.72 -9.14 -1.53
N MET A 81 -12.58 -8.85 -0.91
CA MET A 81 -11.98 -7.52 -0.90
C MET A 81 -10.55 -7.57 -1.42
N SER A 82 -10.31 -6.88 -2.52
CA SER A 82 -8.99 -6.62 -3.06
C SER A 82 -8.32 -5.48 -2.31
N LYS A 83 -7.04 -5.64 -1.97
CA LYS A 83 -6.25 -4.66 -1.23
C LYS A 83 -4.88 -4.49 -1.88
N TRP A 84 -4.56 -3.27 -2.24
CA TRP A 84 -3.26 -2.84 -2.75
C TRP A 84 -2.54 -2.03 -1.69
N LEU A 85 -1.26 -2.30 -1.51
CA LEU A 85 -0.32 -1.39 -0.88
C LEU A 85 0.44 -0.68 -2.00
N TRP A 86 0.20 0.61 -2.11
CA TRP A 86 0.79 1.50 -3.09
C TRP A 86 1.90 2.30 -2.43
N LEU A 87 3.07 2.40 -3.06
CA LEU A 87 4.16 3.27 -2.63
C LEU A 87 4.38 4.33 -3.69
N GLY A 88 4.28 5.59 -3.30
CA GLY A 88 4.67 6.73 -4.13
C GLY A 88 5.43 7.77 -3.33
N TYR A 89 5.78 8.87 -3.98
CA TYR A 89 6.65 9.89 -3.40
C TYR A 89 6.07 11.29 -3.59
N ALA A 90 5.82 12.00 -2.50
CA ALA A 90 5.39 13.39 -2.56
C ALA A 90 6.60 14.33 -2.49
N LYS A 91 6.70 15.30 -3.40
CA LYS A 91 7.74 16.33 -3.36
C LYS A 91 7.41 17.34 -2.27
N VAL A 92 8.26 17.48 -1.26
CA VAL A 92 8.02 18.37 -0.11
C VAL A 92 8.92 19.61 -0.11
N ALA A 93 10.08 19.53 -0.76
CA ALA A 93 11.01 20.66 -0.95
C ALA A 93 11.87 20.43 -2.20
N PRO A 94 12.69 21.39 -2.65
CA PRO A 94 13.66 21.17 -3.72
C PRO A 94 14.58 19.98 -3.38
N GLY A 95 14.55 18.93 -4.20
CA GLY A 95 15.35 17.71 -4.00
C GLY A 95 14.89 16.80 -2.86
N VAL A 96 13.80 17.12 -2.15
CA VAL A 96 13.32 16.33 -1.01
C VAL A 96 11.96 15.73 -1.32
N TYR A 97 11.89 14.40 -1.18
CA TYR A 97 10.69 13.61 -1.42
C TYR A 97 10.35 12.79 -0.18
N ARG A 98 9.07 12.76 0.17
CA ARG A 98 8.51 11.96 1.26
C ARG A 98 7.91 10.68 0.66
N PRO A 99 8.34 9.48 1.09
CA PRO A 99 7.67 8.25 0.69
C PRO A 99 6.30 8.19 1.36
N LEU A 100 5.28 7.73 0.66
CA LEU A 100 3.95 7.52 1.19
C LEU A 100 3.43 6.15 0.79
N HIS A 101 2.96 5.41 1.79
CA HIS A 101 2.19 4.20 1.60
C HIS A 101 0.70 4.52 1.62
N LEU A 102 0.02 4.18 0.52
CA LEU A 102 -1.42 4.23 0.42
C LEU A 102 -1.97 2.81 0.44
N VAL A 103 -2.96 2.58 1.29
CA VAL A 103 -3.71 1.32 1.28
C VAL A 103 -4.98 1.55 0.50
N ILE A 104 -5.09 0.92 -0.67
CA ILE A 104 -6.24 1.04 -1.55
C ILE A 104 -7.03 -0.25 -1.46
N VAL A 105 -8.35 -0.16 -1.33
CA VAL A 105 -9.24 -1.32 -1.25
C VAL A 105 -10.36 -1.23 -2.28
N SER A 106 -10.84 -2.38 -2.72
CA SER A 106 -12.07 -2.50 -3.51
C SER A 106 -12.79 -3.78 -3.14
N ASN A 107 -14.11 -3.70 -2.98
CA ASN A 107 -14.96 -4.86 -2.83
C ASN A 107 -15.53 -5.33 -4.18
N GLY A 108 -15.08 -4.76 -5.31
CA GLY A 108 -15.59 -5.06 -6.65
C GLY A 108 -17.00 -4.54 -6.94
N HIS A 109 -17.71 -4.02 -5.94
CA HIS A 109 -19.04 -3.48 -6.09
C HIS A 109 -18.99 -1.98 -6.46
N ASN A 110 -19.97 -1.53 -7.24
CA ASN A 110 -20.24 -0.12 -7.53
C ASN A 110 -19.10 0.64 -8.25
N LYS A 111 -18.12 -0.05 -8.84
CA LYS A 111 -16.96 0.57 -9.51
C LYS A 111 -16.22 1.59 -8.63
N ARG A 112 -16.01 1.25 -7.36
CA ARG A 112 -15.31 2.12 -6.40
C ARG A 112 -13.99 1.51 -5.94
N LEU A 113 -12.98 2.35 -5.87
CA LEU A 113 -11.71 2.13 -5.19
C LEU A 113 -11.68 3.11 -4.01
N THR A 114 -11.21 2.66 -2.86
CA THR A 114 -11.14 3.50 -1.67
C THR A 114 -9.73 3.51 -1.11
N VAL A 115 -9.13 4.69 -0.98
CA VAL A 115 -7.96 4.88 -0.14
C VAL A 115 -8.44 4.76 1.31
N ALA A 116 -7.99 3.71 1.99
CA ALA A 116 -8.39 3.36 3.36
C ALA A 116 -7.46 3.97 4.41
N THR A 117 -6.18 4.14 4.10
CA THR A 117 -5.23 4.87 4.96
C THR A 117 -4.02 5.33 4.15
N VAL A 118 -3.38 6.41 4.60
CA VAL A 118 -2.10 6.90 4.09
C VAL A 118 -1.13 7.07 5.25
N TYR A 119 0.13 6.66 5.09
CA TYR A 119 1.17 6.86 6.10
C TYR A 119 2.56 6.98 5.47
N ASP A 120 3.45 7.67 6.17
CA ASP A 120 4.87 7.77 5.81
C ASP A 120 5.64 6.59 6.42
N PRO A 121 6.14 5.63 5.61
CA PRO A 121 6.88 4.48 6.12
C PRO A 121 8.23 4.87 6.77
N SER A 122 8.81 6.04 6.44
CA SER A 122 10.09 6.50 7.01
C SER A 122 10.01 6.78 8.51
N GLN A 123 8.82 7.14 9.02
CA GLN A 123 8.54 7.28 10.46
C GLN A 123 8.66 5.93 11.20
N THR A 124 8.62 4.83 10.46
CA THR A 124 8.79 3.46 10.96
C THR A 124 9.90 2.74 10.20
N SER A 125 11.00 3.43 9.88
CA SER A 125 12.11 2.89 9.08
C SER A 125 12.65 1.55 9.60
N HIS A 126 12.62 1.30 10.90
CA HIS A 126 12.99 0.03 11.52
C HIS A 126 12.09 -1.17 11.14
N MET A 127 10.93 -0.93 10.50
CA MET A 127 10.02 -1.97 10.02
C MET A 127 10.20 -2.28 8.54
N TRP A 128 10.85 -1.40 7.77
CA TRP A 128 10.92 -1.43 6.32
C TRP A 128 12.36 -1.45 5.84
N ASP A 129 12.59 -1.99 4.65
CA ASP A 129 13.89 -1.87 4.00
C ASP A 129 14.15 -0.43 3.55
N GLU A 130 15.37 -0.16 3.10
CA GLU A 130 15.82 1.19 2.71
C GLU A 130 14.99 1.80 1.57
N THR A 131 14.31 0.95 0.79
CA THR A 131 13.44 1.34 -0.32
C THR A 131 11.97 1.50 0.09
N TYR A 132 11.64 1.18 1.34
CA TYR A 132 10.29 1.09 1.89
C TYR A 132 9.36 0.09 1.20
N THR A 133 9.86 -0.79 0.33
CA THR A 133 9.04 -1.73 -0.44
C THR A 133 8.76 -3.04 0.30
N VAL A 134 9.64 -3.44 1.21
CA VAL A 134 9.57 -4.74 1.91
C VAL A 134 9.72 -4.54 3.41
N ARG A 135 8.89 -5.21 4.22
CA ARG A 135 9.12 -5.20 5.67
C ARG A 135 10.34 -6.04 6.06
N LEU A 136 11.17 -5.51 6.96
CA LEU A 136 12.38 -6.19 7.45
C LEU A 136 12.10 -7.52 8.13
N CYS A 137 10.97 -7.66 8.84
CA CYS A 137 10.56 -8.93 9.45
C CYS A 137 10.30 -10.05 8.42
N TRP A 138 10.16 -9.70 7.15
CA TRP A 138 9.91 -10.61 6.03
C TRP A 138 11.06 -10.66 5.03
N LYS A 139 12.00 -9.70 5.09
CA LYS A 139 13.24 -9.73 4.32
C LYS A 139 14.00 -11.00 4.72
N HIS A 140 14.37 -11.80 3.72
CA HIS A 140 15.27 -12.93 3.97
C HIS A 140 16.54 -12.37 4.63
N ALA A 141 17.03 -13.01 5.68
CA ALA A 141 18.41 -12.78 6.09
C ALA A 141 19.25 -13.16 4.87
N ASN A 142 19.92 -12.19 4.25
CA ASN A 142 20.73 -12.47 3.08
C ASN A 142 21.69 -13.62 3.40
N THR A 143 21.73 -14.55 2.46
CA THR A 143 22.88 -15.41 2.19
C THR A 143 24.04 -14.53 1.73
#